data_AF-A0AAW0XXP4-F1
#
_entry.id   AF-A0AAW0XXP4-F1
#
_cell.length_a   1.000
_cell.length_b   1.000
_cell.length_c   1.000
_cell.angle_alpha   90.00
_cell.angle_beta   90.00
_cell.angle_gamma   90.00
#
_symmetry.space_group_name_H-M   'P 1'
#
loop_
_entity.id
_entity.type
_entity.pdbx_description
1 polymer ?
#
loop_
_entity_poly.entity_id
_entity_poly.type
_entity_poly.pdbx_seq_one_letter_code
_entity_poly.pdbx_strand_id
1 'polypeptide(L)'
;MRFVGNVSQDEHFKLVLHDSSGSLLVGGRNVIYNISVTDLQEQNRVEWHPNAAQMKSCYMKGGSEEVCQNYIRILTEKSPGQYLICGTNAYNPMCRDFRLAGGALERDREYPGRGLCPFDPSHNSTAVFADGQLYVGTIADFAGLEPLIYREPLRTEQYDLSTLNSPNFVSSFALGDFVYFFFREIAVEYLNCGKTLYSRVARVCRHDKGGPHKFRNKWTSYLKSRLNCSVSGDFPFYFNEIQATTEPVEGRYGGHATTLLYGVFTTPENSIPGSAVCAFTFQDIMDTFEGPFKGQASVNANWLPVQGTK
;
A
#
# COMPACT_ATOMS: atom_id res chain seq x y z
N MET A 1 6.75 21.76 -19.50
CA MET A 1 5.97 20.62 -20.04
C MET A 1 4.97 20.22 -18.96
N ARG A 2 3.71 19.93 -19.31
CA ARG A 2 2.66 19.62 -18.33
C ARG A 2 1.64 18.67 -18.97
N PHE A 3 1.37 17.55 -18.31
CA PHE A 3 0.17 16.77 -18.58
C PHE A 3 -0.96 17.28 -17.69
N VAL A 4 -2.13 17.47 -18.29
CA VAL A 4 -3.33 17.92 -17.61
C VAL A 4 -4.37 16.86 -17.93
N GLY A 5 -4.68 15.98 -16.97
CA GLY A 5 -5.75 15.00 -17.12
C GLY A 5 -7.12 15.69 -17.17
N ASN A 6 -8.18 15.03 -16.70
CA ASN A 6 -9.49 15.66 -16.68
C ASN A 6 -9.61 16.69 -15.54
N VAL A 7 -9.41 17.98 -15.85
CA VAL A 7 -9.40 19.09 -14.87
C VAL A 7 -10.73 19.27 -14.14
N SER A 8 -11.82 18.74 -14.69
CA SER A 8 -13.17 18.91 -14.13
C SER A 8 -13.50 17.95 -12.98
N GLN A 9 -12.62 16.98 -12.69
CA GLN A 9 -12.92 15.87 -11.78
C GLN A 9 -11.69 15.48 -10.96
N ASP A 10 -11.89 15.03 -9.73
CA ASP A 10 -10.83 14.40 -8.95
C ASP A 10 -10.44 13.06 -9.60
N GLU A 11 -9.14 12.88 -9.83
CA GLU A 11 -8.59 11.76 -10.61
C GLU A 11 -7.88 10.71 -9.74
N HIS A 12 -7.32 11.15 -8.61
CA HIS A 12 -6.48 10.34 -7.71
C HIS A 12 -5.43 9.48 -8.43
N PHE A 13 -4.52 10.14 -9.15
CA PHE A 13 -3.59 9.43 -10.02
C PHE A 13 -2.75 8.36 -9.32
N LYS A 14 -2.58 7.23 -10.02
CA LYS A 14 -1.62 6.17 -9.71
C LYS A 14 -0.68 6.00 -10.88
N LEU A 15 0.62 5.88 -10.58
CA LEU A 15 1.69 5.95 -11.57
C LEU A 15 2.55 4.70 -11.51
N VAL A 16 2.94 4.17 -12.67
CA VAL A 16 4.07 3.24 -12.81
C VAL A 16 4.89 3.64 -14.02
N LEU A 17 6.20 3.74 -13.82
CA LEU A 17 7.16 3.96 -14.88
C LEU A 17 7.33 2.66 -15.69
N HIS A 18 7.28 2.79 -17.02
CA HIS A 18 7.68 1.71 -17.91
C HIS A 18 9.09 1.98 -18.43
N ASP A 19 10.08 1.44 -17.71
CA ASP A 19 11.50 1.74 -17.93
C ASP A 19 12.02 1.29 -19.31
N SER A 20 11.34 0.36 -20.00
CA SER A 20 11.82 -0.17 -21.29
C SER A 20 11.33 0.59 -22.53
N SER A 21 10.30 1.45 -22.43
CA SER A 21 9.75 2.21 -23.56
C SER A 21 9.94 3.73 -23.46
N GLY A 22 10.33 4.24 -22.28
CA GLY A 22 10.27 5.68 -22.01
C GLY A 22 8.83 6.21 -21.88
N SER A 23 7.87 5.36 -21.47
CA SER A 23 6.48 5.76 -21.22
C SER A 23 6.07 5.59 -19.76
N LEU A 24 5.05 6.33 -19.34
CA LEU A 24 4.51 6.41 -18.00
C LEU A 24 3.03 6.03 -18.06
N LEU A 25 2.65 4.99 -17.34
CA LEU A 25 1.24 4.63 -17.18
C LEU A 25 0.64 5.39 -16.01
N VAL A 26 -0.48 6.06 -16.27
CA VAL A 26 -1.21 6.86 -15.28
C VAL A 26 -2.64 6.37 -15.19
N GLY A 27 -2.97 5.69 -14.09
CA GLY A 27 -4.35 5.37 -13.75
C GLY A 27 -5.03 6.58 -13.13
N GLY A 28 -6.24 6.90 -13.59
CA GLY A 28 -7.09 7.97 -13.05
C GLY A 28 -8.53 7.52 -12.84
N ARG A 29 -9.47 8.45 -12.96
CA ARG A 29 -10.91 8.21 -12.91
C ARG A 29 -11.41 7.76 -14.29
N ASN A 30 -11.87 6.53 -14.35
CA ASN A 30 -12.40 5.83 -15.53
C ASN A 30 -11.41 5.64 -16.68
N VAL A 31 -10.12 5.87 -16.46
CA VAL A 31 -9.15 5.90 -17.56
C VAL A 31 -7.76 5.49 -17.09
N ILE A 32 -7.02 4.89 -18.02
CA ILE A 32 -5.59 4.63 -17.89
C ILE A 32 -4.92 5.34 -19.06
N TYR A 33 -4.08 6.34 -18.77
CA TYR A 33 -3.31 7.07 -19.76
C TYR A 33 -1.95 6.39 -19.95
N ASN A 34 -1.46 6.39 -21.19
CA ASN A 34 -0.09 6.07 -21.54
C ASN A 34 0.58 7.35 -22.04
N ILE A 35 1.54 7.85 -21.27
CA ILE A 35 2.14 9.17 -21.47
C ILE A 35 3.62 9.00 -21.79
N SER A 36 4.15 9.76 -22.74
CA SER A 36 5.59 9.77 -22.98
C SER A 36 6.34 10.52 -21.86
N VAL A 37 7.43 9.94 -21.36
CA VAL A 37 8.26 10.57 -20.32
C VAL A 37 9.04 11.76 -20.87
N THR A 38 9.30 11.82 -22.18
CA THR A 38 10.14 12.87 -22.78
C THR A 38 9.45 14.21 -22.90
N ASP A 39 8.15 14.22 -23.22
CA ASP A 39 7.38 15.43 -23.51
C ASP A 39 6.06 15.54 -22.73
N LEU A 40 5.71 14.51 -21.94
CA LEU A 40 4.46 14.38 -21.20
C LEU A 40 3.21 14.41 -22.10
N GLN A 41 3.36 14.03 -23.38
CA GLN A 41 2.23 13.89 -24.29
C GLN A 41 1.59 12.51 -24.15
N GLU A 42 0.26 12.51 -24.13
CA GLU A 42 -0.52 11.28 -24.17
C GLU A 42 -0.31 10.58 -25.51
N GLN A 43 0.13 9.33 -25.46
CA GLN A 43 0.30 8.46 -26.61
C GLN A 43 -1.00 7.71 -26.93
N ASN A 44 -1.67 7.22 -25.89
CA ASN A 44 -2.98 6.58 -25.96
C ASN A 44 -3.62 6.51 -24.57
N ARG A 45 -4.89 6.11 -24.54
CA ARG A 45 -5.66 5.86 -23.33
C ARG A 45 -6.53 4.61 -23.44
N VAL A 46 -6.84 4.03 -22.29
CA VAL A 46 -7.88 3.00 -22.15
C VAL A 46 -8.98 3.55 -21.25
N GLU A 47 -10.17 3.70 -21.80
CA GLU A 47 -11.36 4.02 -21.01
C GLU A 47 -11.90 2.76 -20.31
N TRP A 48 -12.22 2.91 -19.04
CA TRP A 48 -12.71 1.84 -18.19
C TRP A 48 -13.74 2.39 -17.20
N HIS A 49 -14.94 2.65 -17.71
CA HIS A 49 -16.10 3.04 -16.91
C HIS A 49 -16.79 1.82 -16.27
N PRO A 50 -17.42 1.99 -15.09
CA PRO A 50 -18.35 1.00 -14.55
C PRO A 50 -19.55 0.81 -15.48
N ASN A 51 -20.08 -0.41 -15.56
CA ASN A 51 -21.28 -0.67 -16.35
C ASN A 51 -22.55 -0.17 -15.65
N ALA A 52 -23.66 -0.08 -16.38
CA ALA A 52 -24.93 0.45 -15.85
C ALA A 52 -25.46 -0.31 -14.61
N ALA A 53 -25.23 -1.62 -14.53
CA ALA A 53 -25.65 -2.42 -13.38
C ALA A 53 -24.81 -2.11 -12.13
N GLN A 54 -23.49 -1.94 -12.29
CA GLN A 54 -22.57 -1.54 -11.23
C GLN A 54 -22.88 -0.14 -10.72
N MET A 55 -23.08 0.83 -11.62
CA MET A 55 -23.50 2.19 -11.25
C MET A 55 -24.82 2.17 -10.47
N LYS A 56 -25.85 1.46 -10.97
CA LYS A 56 -27.14 1.33 -10.27
C LYS A 56 -26.97 0.71 -8.89
N SER A 57 -26.15 -0.33 -8.75
CA SER A 57 -25.85 -0.95 -7.45
C SER A 57 -25.17 0.02 -6.49
N CYS A 58 -24.23 0.83 -6.97
CA CYS A 58 -23.54 1.84 -6.18
C CYS A 58 -24.50 2.92 -5.66
N TYR A 59 -25.38 3.44 -6.52
CA TYR A 59 -26.40 4.41 -6.11
C TYR A 59 -27.39 3.83 -5.09
N MET A 60 -27.81 2.57 -5.25
CA MET A 60 -28.67 1.90 -4.27
C MET A 60 -28.01 1.72 -2.90
N LYS A 61 -26.67 1.73 -2.83
CA LYS A 61 -25.89 1.71 -1.57
C LYS A 61 -25.62 3.11 -1.01
N GLY A 62 -26.18 4.16 -1.62
CA GLY A 62 -26.01 5.55 -1.19
C GLY A 62 -24.76 6.26 -1.73
N GLY A 63 -24.06 5.68 -2.72
CA GLY A 63 -22.93 6.35 -3.37
C GLY A 63 -23.37 7.56 -4.18
N SER A 64 -22.51 8.59 -4.26
CA SER A 64 -22.72 9.77 -5.11
C SER A 64 -22.23 9.52 -6.55
N GLU A 65 -22.58 10.40 -7.50
CA GLU A 65 -22.04 10.33 -8.87
C GLU A 65 -20.51 10.38 -8.89
N GLU A 66 -19.90 11.12 -7.97
CA GLU A 66 -18.46 11.22 -7.84
C GLU A 66 -17.82 9.90 -7.41
N VAL A 67 -18.40 9.20 -6.43
CA VAL A 67 -17.83 7.96 -5.91
C VAL A 67 -18.17 6.75 -6.78
N CYS A 68 -19.32 6.77 -7.46
CA CYS A 68 -19.80 5.68 -8.34
C CYS A 68 -19.10 5.63 -9.70
N GLN A 69 -17.77 5.71 -9.67
CA GLN A 69 -16.87 5.73 -10.82
C GLN A 69 -15.79 4.67 -10.62
N ASN A 70 -14.99 4.44 -11.65
CA ASN A 70 -13.88 3.52 -11.56
C ASN A 70 -12.57 4.28 -11.33
N TYR A 71 -12.08 4.33 -10.09
CA TYR A 71 -10.79 4.92 -9.78
C TYR A 71 -9.71 3.85 -9.82
N ILE A 72 -8.69 4.01 -10.67
CA ILE A 72 -7.55 3.09 -10.69
C ILE A 72 -6.73 3.27 -9.42
N ARG A 73 -6.56 2.18 -8.65
CA ARG A 73 -5.88 2.20 -7.35
C ARG A 73 -4.67 1.30 -7.26
N ILE A 74 -4.67 0.21 -8.03
CA ILE A 74 -3.53 -0.68 -8.19
C ILE A 74 -3.09 -0.61 -9.64
N LEU A 75 -1.80 -0.39 -9.85
CA LEU A 75 -1.16 -0.42 -11.14
C LEU A 75 0.24 -0.99 -10.87
N THR A 76 0.55 -2.16 -11.43
CA THR A 76 1.83 -2.85 -11.19
C THR A 76 2.25 -3.64 -12.43
N GLU A 77 3.56 -3.69 -12.70
CA GLU A 77 4.12 -4.51 -13.77
C GLU A 77 4.36 -5.94 -13.25
N LYS A 78 3.73 -6.93 -13.90
CA LYS A 78 3.89 -8.36 -13.56
C LYS A 78 5.19 -8.93 -14.12
N SER A 79 5.50 -8.50 -15.33
CA SER A 79 6.69 -8.84 -16.12
C SER A 79 6.81 -7.78 -17.22
N PRO A 80 7.97 -7.62 -17.87
CA PRO A 80 8.18 -6.56 -18.86
C PRO A 80 7.03 -6.45 -19.88
N GLY A 81 6.33 -5.32 -19.86
CA GLY A 81 5.20 -5.05 -20.77
C GLY A 81 3.89 -5.76 -20.43
N GLN A 82 3.78 -6.46 -19.30
CA GLN A 82 2.53 -7.02 -18.78
C GLN A 82 2.17 -6.35 -17.45
N TYR A 83 0.95 -5.84 -17.36
CA TYR A 83 0.49 -5.06 -16.23
C TYR A 83 -0.73 -5.69 -15.59
N LEU A 84 -0.82 -5.58 -14.27
CA LEU A 84 -2.02 -5.81 -13.50
C LEU A 84 -2.55 -4.47 -13.03
N ILE A 85 -3.77 -4.15 -13.42
CA ILE A 85 -4.41 -2.87 -13.10
C ILE A 85 -5.77 -3.13 -12.49
N CYS A 86 -6.03 -2.56 -11.32
CA CYS A 86 -7.32 -2.68 -10.65
C CYS A 86 -7.89 -1.32 -10.30
N GLY A 87 -9.22 -1.23 -10.35
CA GLY A 87 -9.94 -0.03 -9.94
C GLY A 87 -11.17 -0.33 -9.10
N THR A 88 -11.64 0.70 -8.38
CA THR A 88 -12.76 0.65 -7.43
C THR A 88 -14.08 0.25 -8.09
N ASN A 89 -14.22 0.59 -9.37
CA ASN A 89 -15.32 0.24 -10.26
C ASN A 89 -16.71 0.35 -9.61
N ALA A 90 -17.03 1.56 -9.12
CA ALA A 90 -18.28 1.91 -8.43
C ALA A 90 -18.59 1.00 -7.23
N TYR A 91 -17.69 0.94 -6.25
CA TYR A 91 -17.81 0.07 -5.07
C TYR A 91 -17.97 -1.42 -5.42
N ASN A 92 -17.38 -1.84 -6.53
CA ASN A 92 -17.32 -3.23 -6.93
C ASN A 92 -15.98 -3.50 -7.64
N PRO A 93 -14.88 -3.59 -6.89
CA PRO A 93 -13.54 -3.56 -7.44
C PRO A 93 -13.31 -4.64 -8.48
N MET A 94 -12.66 -4.27 -9.58
CA MET A 94 -12.33 -5.15 -10.69
C MET A 94 -10.85 -5.01 -11.05
N CYS A 95 -10.25 -6.10 -11.51
CA CYS A 95 -8.87 -6.14 -11.98
C CYS A 95 -8.84 -6.58 -13.45
N ARG A 96 -7.89 -6.04 -14.19
CA ARG A 96 -7.57 -6.42 -15.56
C ARG A 96 -6.07 -6.67 -15.68
N ASP A 97 -5.73 -7.72 -16.43
CA ASP A 97 -4.37 -7.85 -16.94
C ASP A 97 -4.30 -7.21 -18.33
N PHE A 98 -3.24 -6.44 -18.55
CA PHE A 98 -2.95 -5.78 -19.80
C PHE A 98 -1.60 -6.25 -20.33
N ARG A 99 -1.49 -6.31 -21.66
CA ARG A 99 -0.22 -6.50 -22.37
C ARG A 99 0.00 -5.29 -23.25
N LEU A 100 1.19 -4.71 -23.18
CA LEU A 100 1.60 -3.63 -24.08
C LEU A 100 2.04 -4.25 -25.41
N ALA A 101 1.30 -3.95 -26.48
CA ALA A 101 1.57 -4.45 -27.82
C ALA A 101 1.45 -3.29 -28.82
N GLY A 102 2.50 -3.08 -29.63
CA GLY A 102 2.50 -2.00 -30.63
C GLY A 102 2.31 -0.60 -30.02
N GLY A 103 2.72 -0.39 -28.77
CA GLY A 103 2.54 0.87 -28.04
C GLY A 103 1.17 1.06 -27.38
N ALA A 104 0.21 0.15 -27.58
CA ALA A 104 -1.13 0.21 -27.00
C ALA A 104 -1.31 -0.84 -25.89
N LEU A 105 -2.11 -0.51 -24.88
CA LEU A 105 -2.50 -1.43 -23.81
C LEU A 105 -3.67 -2.32 -24.28
N GLU A 106 -3.39 -3.59 -24.52
CA GLU A 106 -4.39 -4.59 -24.87
C GLU A 106 -4.85 -5.34 -23.61
N ARG A 107 -6.16 -5.38 -23.35
CA ARG A 107 -6.74 -6.13 -22.24
C ARG A 107 -6.69 -7.64 -22.55
N ASP A 108 -6.07 -8.41 -21.67
CA ASP A 108 -6.00 -9.87 -21.74
C ASP A 108 -7.18 -10.53 -21.00
N ARG A 109 -7.31 -10.25 -19.70
CA ARG A 109 -8.39 -10.81 -18.85
C ARG A 109 -8.96 -9.78 -17.89
N GLU A 110 -10.19 -10.01 -17.43
CA GLU A 110 -10.87 -9.23 -16.39
C GLU A 110 -11.44 -10.18 -15.33
N TYR A 111 -11.30 -9.83 -14.05
CA TYR A 111 -11.75 -10.64 -12.93
C TYR A 111 -12.05 -9.79 -11.68
N PRO A 112 -12.81 -10.31 -10.69
CA PRO A 112 -13.12 -9.57 -9.47
C PRO A 112 -11.87 -9.16 -8.68
N GLY A 113 -11.84 -7.91 -8.21
CA GLY A 113 -10.72 -7.30 -7.49
C GLY A 113 -10.89 -7.26 -5.97
N ARG A 114 -11.83 -8.02 -5.39
CA ARG A 114 -12.08 -8.02 -3.95
C ARG A 114 -10.83 -8.49 -3.19
N GLY A 115 -10.35 -7.68 -2.25
CA GLY A 115 -9.11 -7.95 -1.51
C GLY A 115 -7.83 -7.64 -2.30
N LEU A 116 -7.96 -7.21 -3.55
CA LEU A 116 -6.85 -6.73 -4.40
C LEU A 116 -6.89 -5.22 -4.58
N CYS A 117 -8.08 -4.63 -4.61
CA CYS A 117 -8.30 -3.20 -4.80
C CYS A 117 -9.36 -2.72 -3.81
N PRO A 118 -9.22 -1.50 -3.24
CA PRO A 118 -10.21 -0.98 -2.32
C PRO A 118 -11.55 -0.72 -3.03
N PHE A 119 -12.63 -0.75 -2.25
CA PHE A 119 -13.97 -0.35 -2.68
C PHE A 119 -14.09 1.16 -2.83
N ASP A 120 -13.61 1.90 -1.84
CA ASP A 120 -13.70 3.36 -1.76
C ASP A 120 -12.44 4.01 -2.35
N PRO A 121 -12.56 5.05 -3.21
CA PRO A 121 -11.41 5.81 -3.70
C PRO A 121 -10.58 6.51 -2.60
N SER A 122 -11.18 6.86 -1.46
CA SER A 122 -10.45 7.50 -0.35
C SER A 122 -9.51 6.52 0.38
N HIS A 123 -9.71 5.21 0.22
CA HIS A 123 -8.87 4.21 0.85
C HIS A 123 -7.55 4.03 0.11
N ASN A 124 -6.45 4.25 0.84
CA ASN A 124 -5.13 4.02 0.31
C ASN A 124 -4.78 2.54 0.32
N SER A 125 -4.12 2.13 -0.76
CA SER A 125 -3.67 0.77 -1.00
C SER A 125 -2.31 0.80 -1.68
N THR A 126 -1.59 -0.30 -1.53
CA THR A 126 -0.31 -0.54 -2.17
C THR A 126 -0.25 -1.97 -2.68
N ALA A 127 0.51 -2.20 -3.74
CA ALA A 127 0.78 -3.54 -4.23
C ALA A 127 2.17 -3.63 -4.85
N VAL A 128 2.73 -4.82 -4.80
CA VAL A 128 3.98 -5.17 -5.47
C VAL A 128 3.85 -6.57 -6.05
N PHE A 129 4.37 -6.76 -7.27
CA PHE A 129 4.46 -8.07 -7.88
C PHE A 129 5.87 -8.64 -7.63
N ALA A 130 5.94 -9.83 -7.05
CA ALA A 130 7.21 -10.49 -6.74
C ALA A 130 7.05 -12.01 -6.89
N ASP A 131 8.04 -12.65 -7.51
CA ASP A 131 8.10 -14.11 -7.68
C ASP A 131 6.81 -14.72 -8.30
N GLY A 132 6.26 -14.03 -9.30
CA GLY A 132 5.05 -14.47 -10.00
C GLY A 132 3.75 -14.27 -9.22
N GLN A 133 3.80 -13.61 -8.06
CA GLN A 133 2.64 -13.41 -7.18
C GLN A 133 2.42 -11.93 -6.87
N LEU A 134 1.15 -11.55 -6.73
CA LEU A 134 0.76 -10.21 -6.30
C LEU A 134 0.65 -10.17 -4.77
N TYR A 135 1.32 -9.19 -4.17
CA TYR A 135 1.23 -8.85 -2.76
C TYR A 135 0.50 -7.52 -2.64
N VAL A 136 -0.55 -7.45 -1.83
CA VAL A 136 -1.42 -6.28 -1.73
C VAL A 136 -1.68 -5.91 -0.27
N GLY A 137 -1.56 -4.63 0.07
CA GLY A 137 -2.14 -4.04 1.29
C GLY A 137 -3.35 -3.20 0.91
N THR A 138 -4.56 -3.60 1.33
CA THR A 138 -5.81 -2.91 0.98
C THR A 138 -6.93 -3.21 1.99
N ILE A 139 -8.16 -2.82 1.68
CA ILE A 139 -9.39 -3.16 2.42
C ILE A 139 -10.28 -4.06 1.55
N ALA A 140 -10.74 -5.20 2.10
CA ALA A 140 -11.46 -6.25 1.37
C ALA A 140 -12.98 -6.11 1.34
N ASP A 141 -13.55 -5.17 2.09
CA ASP A 141 -14.98 -5.01 2.24
C ASP A 141 -15.46 -3.60 1.90
N PHE A 142 -16.76 -3.50 1.69
CA PHE A 142 -17.42 -2.25 1.34
C PHE A 142 -17.43 -1.25 2.52
N ALA A 143 -17.52 -1.73 3.77
CA ALA A 143 -17.67 -0.86 4.93
C ALA A 143 -16.33 -0.27 5.43
N GLY A 144 -15.20 -0.67 4.85
CA GLY A 144 -13.90 -0.16 5.27
C GLY A 144 -13.34 -0.86 6.53
N LEU A 145 -13.90 -2.01 6.93
CA LEU A 145 -13.65 -2.64 8.23
C LEU A 145 -12.70 -3.85 8.17
N GLU A 146 -12.41 -4.37 6.99
CA GLU A 146 -11.53 -5.52 6.78
C GLU A 146 -10.23 -5.13 6.05
N PRO A 147 -9.30 -4.40 6.71
CA PRO A 147 -7.96 -4.24 6.16
C PRO A 147 -7.23 -5.58 6.13
N LEU A 148 -6.40 -5.78 5.10
CA LEU A 148 -5.57 -6.96 5.00
C LEU A 148 -4.29 -6.72 4.22
N ILE A 149 -3.30 -7.56 4.54
CA ILE A 149 -2.20 -7.87 3.62
C ILE A 149 -2.47 -9.24 3.01
N TYR A 150 -2.49 -9.30 1.68
CA TYR A 150 -2.91 -10.45 0.89
C TYR A 150 -1.87 -10.86 -0.15
N ARG A 151 -1.68 -12.17 -0.29
CA ARG A 151 -1.06 -12.83 -1.45
C ARG A 151 -1.71 -14.18 -1.59
N GLU A 152 -2.37 -14.45 -2.71
CA GLU A 152 -3.15 -15.68 -2.88
C GLU A 152 -2.37 -16.96 -2.47
N PRO A 153 -2.92 -17.81 -1.57
CA PRO A 153 -4.17 -17.69 -0.80
C PRO A 153 -4.01 -17.10 0.63
N LEU A 154 -2.82 -16.64 1.00
CA LEU A 154 -2.49 -16.13 2.34
C LEU A 154 -3.04 -14.72 2.60
N ARG A 155 -3.64 -14.55 3.77
CA ARG A 155 -4.11 -13.26 4.29
C ARG A 155 -3.78 -13.08 5.76
N THR A 156 -3.74 -11.82 6.20
CA THR A 156 -3.72 -11.49 7.64
C THR A 156 -5.01 -11.94 8.34
N GLU A 157 -4.95 -12.04 9.67
CA GLU A 157 -6.12 -12.37 10.47
C GLU A 157 -7.23 -11.33 10.33
N GLN A 158 -8.47 -11.80 10.25
CA GLN A 158 -9.64 -10.93 10.10
C GLN A 158 -10.00 -10.34 11.46
N TYR A 159 -10.28 -9.03 11.49
CA TYR A 159 -10.70 -8.31 12.70
C TYR A 159 -9.69 -8.35 13.87
N ASP A 160 -8.44 -8.72 13.59
CA ASP A 160 -7.36 -8.68 14.56
C ASP A 160 -6.66 -7.31 14.54
N LEU A 161 -7.09 -6.45 15.47
CA LEU A 161 -6.55 -5.11 15.63
C LEU A 161 -5.08 -5.10 16.04
N SER A 162 -4.56 -6.18 16.61
CA SER A 162 -3.13 -6.28 16.92
C SER A 162 -2.29 -6.42 15.65
N THR A 163 -2.86 -7.04 14.60
CA THR A 163 -2.24 -7.19 13.28
C THR A 163 -2.38 -5.91 12.45
N LEU A 164 -3.60 -5.40 12.24
CA LEU A 164 -3.88 -4.18 11.48
C LEU A 164 -5.07 -3.43 12.09
N ASN A 165 -4.90 -2.15 12.44
CA ASN A 165 -5.97 -1.33 13.01
C ASN A 165 -6.19 -0.02 12.23
N SER A 166 -7.17 -0.03 11.32
CA SER A 166 -7.44 1.08 10.38
C SER A 166 -6.17 1.59 9.67
N PRO A 167 -5.40 0.71 8.99
CA PRO A 167 -4.17 1.10 8.33
C PRO A 167 -4.44 1.95 7.08
N ASN A 168 -3.50 2.83 6.78
CA ASN A 168 -3.43 3.57 5.53
C ASN A 168 -2.09 3.25 4.86
N PHE A 169 -2.13 2.43 3.81
CA PHE A 169 -0.94 1.92 3.12
C PHE A 169 -0.34 2.99 2.19
N VAL A 170 0.98 3.20 2.27
CA VAL A 170 1.68 4.21 1.48
C VAL A 170 2.60 3.63 0.42
N SER A 171 3.20 2.46 0.67
CA SER A 171 4.10 1.79 -0.26
C SER A 171 4.36 0.33 0.10
N SER A 172 4.87 -0.42 -0.86
CA SER A 172 5.32 -1.80 -0.68
C SER A 172 6.39 -2.13 -1.72
N PHE A 173 7.41 -2.88 -1.32
CA PHE A 173 8.45 -3.37 -2.23
C PHE A 173 8.94 -4.74 -1.78
N ALA A 174 9.62 -5.43 -2.69
CA ALA A 174 10.19 -6.75 -2.44
C ALA A 174 11.72 -6.64 -2.40
N LEU A 175 12.35 -7.08 -1.31
CA LEU A 175 13.81 -7.08 -1.16
C LEU A 175 14.28 -8.33 -0.41
N GLY A 176 15.29 -9.01 -0.95
CA GLY A 176 15.74 -10.31 -0.43
C GLY A 176 14.62 -11.35 -0.38
N ASP A 177 14.48 -12.06 0.74
CA ASP A 177 13.45 -13.08 0.93
C ASP A 177 12.09 -12.55 1.43
N PHE A 178 11.92 -11.23 1.49
CA PHE A 178 10.76 -10.60 2.10
C PHE A 178 10.04 -9.63 1.16
N VAL A 179 8.77 -9.38 1.48
CA VAL A 179 8.00 -8.23 1.00
C VAL A 179 7.71 -7.32 2.16
N TYR A 180 7.94 -6.03 1.97
CA TYR A 180 7.75 -4.99 2.97
C TYR A 180 6.54 -4.14 2.65
N PHE A 181 5.81 -3.74 3.69
CA PHE A 181 4.65 -2.86 3.59
C PHE A 181 4.80 -1.70 4.56
N PHE A 182 4.58 -0.49 4.06
CA PHE A 182 4.64 0.74 4.85
C PHE A 182 3.24 1.33 4.97
N PHE A 183 2.86 1.65 6.19
CA PHE A 183 1.54 2.19 6.49
C PHE A 183 1.55 2.95 7.81
N ARG A 184 0.53 3.78 8.03
CA ARG A 184 0.19 4.30 9.36
C ARG A 184 -1.10 3.67 9.84
N GLU A 185 -1.20 3.37 11.13
CA GLU A 185 -2.37 2.73 11.73
C GLU A 185 -2.61 3.25 13.15
N ILE A 186 -3.76 2.94 13.74
CA ILE A 186 -4.06 3.25 15.14
C ILE A 186 -3.21 2.36 16.04
N ALA A 187 -2.40 2.96 16.90
CA ALA A 187 -1.50 2.25 17.81
C ALA A 187 -2.27 1.62 18.98
N VAL A 188 -2.64 0.34 18.86
CA VAL A 188 -3.32 -0.42 19.93
C VAL A 188 -2.49 -0.40 21.21
N GLU A 189 -1.17 -0.43 21.10
CA GLU A 189 -0.27 -0.41 22.25
C GLU A 189 -0.19 0.92 22.99
N TYR A 190 -0.81 1.97 22.45
CA TYR A 190 -0.88 3.30 23.05
C TYR A 190 -2.27 3.63 23.60
N LEU A 191 -3.30 2.77 23.37
CA LEU A 191 -4.69 3.08 23.73
C LEU A 191 -4.91 3.38 25.22
N ASN A 192 -4.11 2.80 26.12
CA ASN A 192 -4.17 3.09 27.55
C ASN A 192 -3.67 4.52 27.91
N CYS A 193 -2.94 5.16 26.99
CA CYS A 193 -2.40 6.51 27.15
C CYS A 193 -3.15 7.54 26.27
N GLY A 194 -3.94 7.09 25.30
CA GLY A 194 -4.70 7.91 24.37
C GLY A 194 -4.81 7.28 22.98
N LYS A 195 -5.41 8.00 22.03
CA LYS A 195 -5.47 7.55 20.63
C LYS A 195 -4.40 8.26 19.81
N THR A 196 -3.51 7.51 19.16
CA THR A 196 -2.50 8.05 18.27
C THR A 196 -2.29 7.11 17.07
N LEU A 197 -1.83 7.66 15.95
CA LEU A 197 -1.37 6.89 14.80
C LEU A 197 0.12 6.61 14.96
N TYR A 198 0.57 5.42 14.57
CA TYR A 198 1.99 5.15 14.38
C TYR A 198 2.26 4.65 12.97
N SER A 199 3.38 5.10 12.44
CA SER A 199 3.95 4.59 11.20
C SER A 199 4.63 3.25 11.44
N ARG A 200 4.38 2.30 10.54
CA ARG A 200 4.84 0.92 10.61
C ARG A 200 5.54 0.51 9.34
N VAL A 201 6.51 -0.38 9.52
CA VAL A 201 6.97 -1.28 8.48
C VAL A 201 6.57 -2.69 8.89
N ALA A 202 5.92 -3.42 7.98
CA ALA A 202 5.67 -4.85 8.13
C ALA A 202 6.45 -5.65 7.11
N ARG A 203 6.79 -6.90 7.44
CA ARG A 203 7.41 -7.87 6.51
C ARG A 203 6.64 -9.19 6.50
N VAL A 204 6.67 -9.86 5.35
CA VAL A 204 6.24 -11.26 5.17
C VAL A 204 7.29 -12.00 4.33
N CYS A 205 7.50 -13.29 4.58
CA CYS A 205 8.37 -14.11 3.75
C CYS A 205 7.72 -14.37 2.39
N ARG A 206 8.49 -14.24 1.32
CA ARG A 206 8.01 -14.54 -0.04
C ARG A 206 7.64 -16.01 -0.25
N HIS A 207 8.30 -16.89 0.51
CA HIS A 207 8.10 -18.34 0.43
C HIS A 207 7.17 -18.90 1.51
N ASP A 208 6.47 -18.04 2.28
CA ASP A 208 5.49 -18.49 3.27
C ASP A 208 4.41 -19.33 2.58
N LYS A 209 4.05 -20.49 3.13
CA LYS A 209 3.01 -21.39 2.58
C LYS A 209 1.77 -21.48 3.45
N GLY A 210 1.73 -20.69 4.52
CA GLY A 210 0.74 -20.77 5.56
C GLY A 210 1.01 -21.88 6.57
N GLY A 211 0.23 -21.88 7.64
CA GLY A 211 0.34 -22.84 8.72
C GLY A 211 -0.46 -24.13 8.48
N PRO A 212 -0.35 -25.11 9.37
CA PRO A 212 -1.13 -26.34 9.29
C PRO A 212 -2.62 -26.11 9.53
N HIS A 213 -3.45 -27.00 8.98
CA HIS A 213 -4.90 -27.08 9.20
C HIS A 213 -5.64 -25.73 9.00
N LYS A 214 -6.17 -25.16 10.09
CA LYS A 214 -6.95 -23.90 10.07
C LYS A 214 -6.13 -22.67 9.66
N PHE A 215 -4.79 -22.76 9.70
CA PHE A 215 -3.89 -21.67 9.35
C PHE A 215 -3.36 -21.74 7.91
N ARG A 216 -3.89 -22.65 7.07
CA ARG A 216 -3.44 -22.87 5.69
C ARG A 216 -3.43 -21.59 4.84
N ASN A 217 -4.37 -20.69 5.09
CA ASN A 217 -4.54 -19.44 4.35
C ASN A 217 -4.09 -18.21 5.16
N LYS A 218 -3.22 -18.39 6.17
CA LYS A 218 -2.79 -17.35 7.09
C LYS A 218 -1.28 -17.20 7.06
N TRP A 219 -0.80 -15.96 7.10
CA TRP A 219 0.64 -15.69 7.21
C TRP A 219 1.21 -16.33 8.49
N THR A 220 2.34 -17.00 8.35
CA THR A 220 3.13 -17.53 9.49
C THR A 220 4.36 -16.67 9.79
N SER A 221 4.68 -15.75 8.87
CA SER A 221 5.88 -14.90 8.90
C SER A 221 5.58 -13.40 9.02
N TYR A 222 4.32 -13.01 9.26
CA TYR A 222 3.96 -11.61 9.39
C TYR A 222 4.55 -11.00 10.67
N LEU A 223 5.33 -9.93 10.50
CA LEU A 223 5.86 -9.12 11.57
C LEU A 223 5.69 -7.64 11.23
N LYS A 224 5.52 -6.78 12.26
CA LYS A 224 5.54 -5.31 12.09
C LYS A 224 6.35 -4.62 13.18
N SER A 225 6.95 -3.49 12.83
CA SER A 225 7.75 -2.65 13.71
C SER A 225 7.38 -1.17 13.52
N ARG A 226 7.62 -0.34 14.55
CA ARG A 226 7.36 1.10 14.51
C ARG A 226 8.52 1.82 13.82
N LEU A 227 8.21 2.73 12.90
CA LEU A 227 9.19 3.68 12.35
C LEU A 227 9.31 4.89 13.26
N ASN A 228 10.52 5.23 13.68
CA ASN A 228 10.80 6.39 14.51
C ASN A 228 11.33 7.54 13.64
N CYS A 229 10.46 8.48 13.30
CA CYS A 229 10.85 9.77 12.73
C CYS A 229 10.62 10.86 13.77
N SER A 230 11.70 11.31 14.41
CA SER A 230 11.64 12.33 15.47
C SER A 230 12.86 13.23 15.50
N VAL A 231 12.69 14.43 16.05
CA VAL A 231 13.80 15.30 16.43
C VAL A 231 14.25 14.92 17.84
N SER A 232 15.55 14.64 18.00
CA SER A 232 16.15 14.31 19.29
C SER A 232 16.15 15.52 20.24
N GLY A 233 16.08 15.24 21.55
CA GLY A 233 16.10 16.22 22.62
C GLY A 233 15.62 15.58 23.93
N ASP A 234 15.58 16.35 25.03
CA ASP A 234 15.07 15.87 26.32
C ASP A 234 13.63 15.34 26.22
N PHE A 235 12.84 15.98 25.35
CA PHE A 235 11.50 15.56 24.95
C PHE A 235 11.45 15.43 23.42
N PRO A 236 11.56 14.20 22.88
CA PRO A 236 11.56 14.01 21.43
C PRO A 236 10.24 14.46 20.78
N PHE A 237 10.34 15.16 19.65
CA PHE A 237 9.19 15.58 18.85
C PHE A 237 8.98 14.60 17.70
N TYR A 238 7.83 13.91 17.66
CA TYR A 238 7.57 12.82 16.71
C TYR A 238 6.70 13.24 15.53
N PHE A 239 7.09 12.82 14.33
CA PHE A 239 6.27 12.86 13.12
C PHE A 239 5.69 11.46 12.90
N ASN A 240 4.48 11.26 13.39
CA ASN A 240 3.90 9.93 13.55
C ASN A 240 3.22 9.37 12.28
N GLU A 241 2.90 10.22 11.30
CA GLU A 241 2.07 9.85 10.15
C GLU A 241 2.88 9.80 8.85
N ILE A 242 3.28 8.61 8.42
CA ILE A 242 3.94 8.40 7.14
C ILE A 242 2.98 8.66 5.98
N GLN A 243 3.45 9.39 4.98
CA GLN A 243 2.69 9.79 3.79
C GLN A 243 3.18 9.10 2.52
N ALA A 244 4.49 8.86 2.41
CA ALA A 244 5.11 8.18 1.28
C ALA A 244 6.49 7.63 1.66
N THR A 245 6.98 6.65 0.88
CA THR A 245 8.39 6.25 0.90
C THR A 245 8.95 6.20 -0.51
N THR A 246 10.28 6.23 -0.62
CA THR A 246 10.98 5.82 -1.84
C THR A 246 11.04 4.30 -1.95
N GLU A 247 11.48 3.81 -3.10
CA GLU A 247 12.12 2.49 -3.20
C GLU A 247 13.46 2.50 -2.42
N PRO A 248 14.02 1.32 -2.08
CA PRO A 248 15.37 1.23 -1.51
C PRO A 248 16.42 1.85 -2.45
N VAL A 249 17.17 2.82 -1.95
CA VAL A 249 18.21 3.54 -2.70
C VAL A 249 19.58 3.05 -2.25
N GLU A 250 20.31 2.39 -3.15
CA GLU A 250 21.70 2.03 -2.91
C GLU A 250 22.60 3.27 -3.11
N GLY A 251 23.51 3.48 -2.15
CA GLY A 251 24.47 4.57 -2.23
C GLY A 251 25.73 4.28 -1.43
N ARG A 252 26.69 5.21 -1.52
CA ARG A 252 27.88 5.20 -0.69
C ARG A 252 27.81 6.30 0.34
N TYR A 253 27.73 5.93 1.62
CA TYR A 253 27.65 6.86 2.75
C TYR A 253 28.82 6.59 3.69
N GLY A 254 29.64 7.60 3.97
CA GLY A 254 30.83 7.44 4.80
C GLY A 254 31.85 6.40 4.28
N GLY A 255 31.86 6.13 2.96
CA GLY A 255 32.73 5.13 2.34
C GLY A 255 32.17 3.70 2.30
N HIS A 256 31.03 3.45 2.93
CA HIS A 256 30.37 2.14 2.94
C HIS A 256 29.20 2.10 1.96
N ALA A 257 29.01 0.96 1.29
CA ALA A 257 27.81 0.70 0.51
C ALA A 257 26.64 0.53 1.50
N THR A 258 25.57 1.29 1.31
CA THR A 258 24.41 1.29 2.20
C THR A 258 23.15 1.49 1.40
N THR A 259 22.12 0.71 1.74
CA THR A 259 20.77 0.86 1.19
C THR A 259 19.94 1.68 2.16
N LEU A 260 19.44 2.83 1.69
CA LEU A 260 18.60 3.73 2.46
C LEU A 260 17.16 3.71 1.96
N LEU A 261 16.23 3.88 2.88
CA LEU A 261 14.83 4.16 2.60
C LEU A 261 14.50 5.56 3.10
N TYR A 262 13.95 6.40 2.23
CA TYR A 262 13.45 7.72 2.63
C TYR A 262 11.94 7.65 2.83
N GLY A 263 11.46 8.24 3.93
CA GLY A 263 10.03 8.37 4.22
C GLY A 263 9.66 9.81 4.52
N VAL A 264 8.51 10.24 4.02
CA VAL A 264 7.90 11.54 4.34
C VAL A 264 6.88 11.32 5.45
N PHE A 265 6.98 12.11 6.52
CA PHE A 265 6.12 12.02 7.70
C PHE A 265 5.49 13.36 8.02
N THR A 266 4.29 13.34 8.60
CA THR A 266 3.59 14.52 9.10
C THR A 266 3.25 14.37 10.57
N THR A 267 2.98 15.50 11.20
CA THR A 267 2.27 15.55 12.49
C THR A 267 0.81 15.16 12.30
N PRO A 268 0.10 14.78 13.39
CA PRO A 268 -1.34 14.55 13.33
C PRO A 268 -2.15 15.80 12.97
N GLU A 269 -3.32 15.61 12.36
CA GLU A 269 -4.22 16.70 11.91
C GLU A 269 -4.63 17.65 13.04
N ASN A 270 -4.75 17.15 14.27
CA ASN A 270 -5.10 17.92 15.46
C ASN A 270 -3.88 18.51 16.21
N SER A 271 -2.71 18.52 15.57
CA SER A 271 -1.46 19.05 16.14
C SER A 271 -0.98 20.29 15.37
N ILE A 272 0.16 20.86 15.79
CA ILE A 272 0.83 21.91 15.01
C ILE A 272 1.25 21.31 13.66
N PRO A 273 0.82 21.88 12.52
CA PRO A 273 1.18 21.35 11.21
C PRO A 273 2.69 21.34 11.01
N GLY A 274 3.24 20.15 10.77
CA GLY A 274 4.66 19.96 10.51
C GLY A 274 4.90 18.72 9.65
N SER A 275 5.99 18.74 8.89
CA SER A 275 6.42 17.61 8.07
C SER A 275 7.91 17.38 8.23
N ALA A 276 8.35 16.14 8.10
CA ALA A 276 9.75 15.74 8.13
C ALA A 276 10.03 14.69 7.06
N VAL A 277 11.28 14.66 6.60
CA VAL A 277 11.81 13.56 5.79
C VAL A 277 12.83 12.82 6.65
N CYS A 278 12.60 11.54 6.87
CA CYS A 278 13.50 10.67 7.62
C CYS A 278 14.11 9.62 6.68
N ALA A 279 15.37 9.29 6.91
CA ALA A 279 16.07 8.21 6.23
C ALA A 279 16.29 7.06 7.21
N PHE A 280 16.05 5.84 6.77
CA PHE A 280 16.27 4.62 7.54
C PHE A 280 17.27 3.77 6.78
N THR A 281 18.31 3.27 7.45
CA THR A 281 19.12 2.22 6.83
C THR A 281 18.28 0.95 6.78
N PHE A 282 18.43 0.19 5.69
CA PHE A 282 17.69 -1.06 5.58
C PHE A 282 18.16 -2.08 6.64
N GLN A 283 19.42 -1.99 7.07
CA GLN A 283 19.94 -2.78 8.18
C GLN A 283 19.18 -2.51 9.48
N ASP A 284 18.97 -1.24 9.86
CA ASP A 284 18.22 -0.90 11.08
C ASP A 284 16.80 -1.46 11.04
N ILE A 285 16.14 -1.42 9.88
CA ILE A 285 14.81 -2.00 9.69
C ILE A 285 14.86 -3.52 9.97
N MET A 286 15.82 -4.23 9.38
CA MET A 286 16.00 -5.67 9.60
C MET A 286 16.26 -6.00 11.06
N ASP A 287 17.17 -5.26 11.71
CA ASP A 287 17.56 -5.46 13.10
C ASP A 287 16.36 -5.30 14.05
N THR A 288 15.40 -4.41 13.74
CA THR A 288 14.20 -4.27 14.58
C THR A 288 13.35 -5.53 14.63
N PHE A 289 13.34 -6.35 13.57
CA PHE A 289 12.58 -7.59 13.53
C PHE A 289 13.27 -8.75 14.25
N GLU A 290 14.56 -8.62 14.55
CA GLU A 290 15.32 -9.56 15.38
C GLU A 290 15.32 -9.14 16.86
N GLY A 291 14.68 -8.01 17.17
CA GLY A 291 14.48 -7.51 18.52
C GLY A 291 13.37 -8.22 19.30
N PRO A 292 13.18 -7.85 20.58
CA PRO A 292 12.14 -8.45 21.41
C PRO A 292 10.75 -8.06 20.91
N PHE A 293 9.85 -9.04 20.92
CA PHE A 293 8.44 -8.83 20.62
C PHE A 293 7.75 -8.01 21.71
N LYS A 294 6.73 -7.24 21.33
CA LYS A 294 5.85 -6.55 22.28
C LYS A 294 4.63 -7.43 22.57
N GLY A 295 4.39 -7.74 23.85
CA GLY A 295 3.28 -8.57 24.29
C GLY A 295 2.41 -7.87 25.33
N GLN A 296 1.16 -8.30 25.42
CA GLN A 296 0.20 -7.81 26.40
C GLN A 296 -0.45 -9.00 27.11
N ALA A 297 -0.28 -9.10 28.43
CA ALA A 297 -0.76 -10.26 29.20
C ALA A 297 -2.29 -10.32 29.31
N SER A 298 -2.95 -9.16 29.33
CA SER A 298 -4.40 -9.00 29.33
C SER A 298 -4.77 -7.64 28.75
N VAL A 299 -6.03 -7.42 28.37
CA VAL A 299 -6.50 -6.17 27.74
C VAL A 299 -6.15 -4.92 28.57
N ASN A 300 -6.09 -5.05 29.90
CA ASN A 300 -5.79 -3.95 30.83
C ASN A 300 -4.31 -3.86 31.23
N ALA A 301 -3.47 -4.83 30.83
CA ALA A 301 -2.05 -4.83 31.16
C ALA A 301 -1.27 -3.88 30.23
N ASN A 302 -0.11 -3.44 30.70
CA ASN A 302 0.81 -2.69 29.86
C ASN A 302 1.46 -3.60 28.81
N TRP A 303 1.79 -3.00 27.68
CA TRP A 303 2.56 -3.66 26.63
C TRP A 303 4.04 -3.70 27.03
N LEU A 304 4.57 -4.89 27.24
CA LEU A 304 5.94 -5.13 27.69
C LEU A 304 6.71 -5.99 26.68
N PRO A 305 8.04 -5.92 26.67
CA PRO A 305 8.86 -6.88 25.92
C PRO A 305 8.58 -8.31 26.39
N VAL A 306 8.36 -9.23 25.45
CA VAL A 306 8.20 -10.67 25.72
C VAL A 306 9.56 -11.25 26.13
N GLN A 307 9.63 -11.81 27.34
CA GLN A 307 10.87 -12.43 27.84
C GLN A 307 11.13 -13.80 27.17
N GLY A 308 12.39 -14.10 26.87
CA GLY A 308 12.82 -15.43 26.41
C GLY A 308 12.70 -15.70 24.90
N THR A 309 12.71 -14.68 24.05
CA THR A 309 12.66 -14.81 22.57
C THR A 309 14.05 -14.87 21.92
N LYS A 310 14.98 -15.65 22.50
CA LYS A 310 16.27 -16.01 21.88
C LYS A 310 16.47 -17.52 21.94
#